data_AF-A0A3N5W793-F1
#
_entry.id   AF-A0A3N5W793-F1
#
_cell.length_a   1.000
_cell.length_b   1.000
_cell.length_c   1.000
_cell.angle_alpha   90.00
_cell.angle_beta   90.00
_cell.angle_gamma   90.00
#
_symmetry.space_group_name_H-M   'P 1'
#
loop_
_entity.id
_entity.type
_entity.pdbx_description
1 polymer ?
#
loop_
_entity_poly.entity_id
_entity_poly.type
_entity_poly.pdbx_seq_one_letter_code
_entity_poly.pdbx_strand_id
1 'polypeptide(L)'
;MTTTGDERKRQIAVGAGILLGIAVVVCGSLIGWRYLPGLLGEWLGTMIGLMTTPFLLEASFAVLGLSLVIFINHWRQRRTGDELMYLEQVDDPDGLPEHASWAVFREPPLDGETPSLQAQAEGALAIGDFAAAAECLAAMSEQELKRPEILVLRRDLARATGRTELAAELECQIHAAVQK
;
A
#
# COMPACT_ATOMS: atom_id res chain seq x y z
N MET A 1 -16.24 8.94 20.31
CA MET A 1 -15.95 7.49 20.35
C MET A 1 -17.26 6.71 20.16
N THR A 2 -17.93 6.86 19.01
CA THR A 2 -19.29 6.32 18.76
C THR A 2 -19.55 5.89 17.29
N THR A 3 -18.56 5.93 16.39
CA THR A 3 -18.80 5.83 14.94
C THR A 3 -18.95 4.42 14.39
N THR A 4 -18.37 3.40 15.04
CA THR A 4 -18.31 2.03 14.47
C THR A 4 -19.65 1.29 14.45
N GLY A 5 -20.58 1.63 15.34
CA GLY A 5 -21.88 0.96 15.44
C GLY A 5 -22.87 1.37 14.35
N ASP A 6 -22.92 2.65 14.01
CA ASP A 6 -23.85 3.18 13.02
C ASP A 6 -23.36 2.90 11.58
N GLU A 7 -22.05 2.87 11.35
CA GLU A 7 -21.47 2.40 10.09
C GLU A 7 -21.88 0.95 9.77
N ARG A 8 -21.80 0.04 10.77
CA ARG A 8 -22.21 -1.37 10.59
C ARG A 8 -23.70 -1.50 10.32
N LYS A 9 -24.55 -0.79 11.07
CA LYS A 9 -26.01 -0.81 10.84
C LYS A 9 -26.36 -0.33 9.43
N ARG A 10 -25.68 0.72 8.95
CA ARG A 10 -25.85 1.24 7.58
C ARG A 10 -25.40 0.23 6.53
N GLN A 11 -24.24 -0.42 6.73
CA GLN A 11 -23.77 -1.47 5.81
C GLN A 11 -24.72 -2.67 5.78
N ILE A 12 -25.22 -3.10 6.94
CA ILE A 12 -26.21 -4.19 7.05
C ILE A 12 -27.51 -3.79 6.36
N ALA A 13 -27.99 -2.56 6.55
CA ALA A 13 -29.21 -2.07 5.91
C ALA A 13 -29.07 -1.98 4.38
N VAL A 14 -27.94 -1.50 3.87
CA VAL A 14 -27.65 -1.45 2.44
C VAL A 14 -27.55 -2.87 1.85
N GLY A 15 -26.82 -3.77 2.52
CA GLY A 15 -26.70 -5.17 2.11
C GLY A 15 -28.06 -5.88 2.10
N ALA A 16 -28.85 -5.73 3.16
CA ALA A 16 -30.19 -6.29 3.26
C ALA A 16 -31.14 -5.72 2.19
N GLY A 17 -31.05 -4.42 1.90
CA GLY A 17 -31.84 -3.79 0.83
C GLY A 17 -31.49 -4.34 -0.55
N ILE A 18 -30.21 -4.53 -0.85
CA ILE A 18 -29.76 -5.12 -2.11
C ILE A 18 -30.25 -6.56 -2.23
N LEU A 19 -30.09 -7.37 -1.18
CA LEU A 19 -30.55 -8.77 -1.16
C LEU A 19 -32.07 -8.86 -1.33
N LEU A 20 -32.84 -8.01 -0.65
CA LEU A 20 -34.29 -7.95 -0.78
C LEU A 20 -34.70 -7.52 -2.19
N GLY A 21 -34.04 -6.52 -2.76
CA GLY A 21 -34.29 -6.07 -4.13
C GLY A 21 -34.06 -7.18 -5.16
N ILE A 22 -32.94 -7.89 -5.06
CA ILE A 22 -32.64 -9.04 -5.92
C ILE A 22 -33.70 -10.13 -5.73
N ALA A 23 -34.08 -10.45 -4.49
CA ALA A 23 -35.11 -11.46 -4.22
C ALA A 23 -36.46 -11.10 -4.84
N VAL A 24 -36.89 -9.83 -4.72
CA VAL A 24 -38.14 -9.35 -5.33
C VAL A 24 -38.08 -9.43 -6.85
N VAL A 25 -36.95 -9.06 -7.46
CA VAL A 25 -36.77 -9.14 -8.92
C VAL A 25 -36.78 -10.59 -9.40
N VAL A 26 -36.08 -11.49 -8.73
CA VAL A 26 -36.03 -12.91 -9.10
C VAL A 26 -37.40 -13.57 -8.93
N CYS A 27 -38.03 -13.42 -7.76
CA CYS A 27 -39.37 -13.95 -7.51
C CYS A 27 -40.41 -13.33 -8.45
N GLY A 28 -40.32 -12.01 -8.69
CA GLY A 28 -41.17 -11.28 -9.62
C GLY A 28 -41.00 -11.74 -11.07
N SER A 29 -39.79 -12.08 -11.49
CA SER A 29 -39.52 -12.60 -12.84
C SER A 29 -40.04 -14.03 -12.99
N LEU A 30 -39.86 -14.87 -11.97
CA LEU A 30 -40.35 -16.26 -11.95
C LEU A 30 -41.89 -16.33 -11.97
N ILE A 31 -42.56 -15.43 -11.24
CA ILE A 31 -44.02 -15.36 -11.20
C ILE A 31 -44.56 -14.62 -12.43
N GLY A 32 -43.94 -13.49 -12.79
CA GLY A 32 -44.40 -12.59 -13.85
C GLY A 32 -44.36 -13.23 -15.24
N TRP A 33 -43.36 -14.08 -15.49
CA TRP A 33 -43.31 -14.92 -16.69
C TRP A 33 -44.60 -15.73 -16.92
N ARG A 34 -45.21 -16.25 -15.84
CA ARG A 34 -46.42 -17.08 -15.91
C ARG A 34 -47.64 -16.32 -16.47
N TYR A 35 -47.63 -15.00 -16.36
CA TYR A 35 -48.75 -14.12 -16.73
C TYR A 35 -48.52 -13.36 -18.04
N LEU A 36 -47.40 -13.59 -18.75
CA LEU A 36 -47.13 -13.04 -20.07
C LEU A 36 -47.56 -14.04 -21.16
N PRO A 37 -48.72 -13.85 -21.82
CA PRO A 37 -49.10 -14.67 -22.96
C PRO A 37 -48.40 -14.22 -24.25
N GLY A 38 -47.99 -15.19 -25.08
CA GLY A 38 -47.41 -14.95 -26.41
C GLY A 38 -45.91 -15.28 -26.51
N LEU A 39 -45.31 -14.97 -27.66
CA LEU A 39 -43.94 -15.39 -28.03
C LEU A 39 -42.85 -14.88 -27.06
N LEU A 40 -43.02 -13.67 -26.51
CA LEU A 40 -42.13 -13.11 -25.48
C LEU A 40 -42.20 -13.90 -24.18
N GLY A 41 -43.41 -14.32 -23.82
CA GLY A 41 -43.74 -15.21 -22.71
C GLY A 41 -43.52 -16.69 -23.00
N GLU A 42 -42.88 -17.07 -24.11
CA GLU A 42 -42.37 -18.42 -24.39
C GLU A 42 -40.83 -18.42 -24.60
N TRP A 43 -40.28 -17.25 -24.98
CA TRP A 43 -38.86 -16.99 -25.02
C TRP A 43 -38.21 -16.75 -23.63
N LEU A 44 -38.76 -15.85 -22.81
CA LEU A 44 -38.18 -15.44 -21.50
C LEU A 44 -37.95 -16.60 -20.52
N GLY A 45 -38.82 -17.60 -20.50
CA GLY A 45 -38.82 -18.74 -19.60
C GLY A 45 -38.13 -19.95 -20.19
N THR A 46 -37.98 -20.00 -21.51
CA THR A 46 -36.95 -20.84 -22.12
C THR A 46 -35.57 -20.31 -21.73
N MET A 47 -35.36 -18.98 -21.75
CA MET A 47 -34.12 -18.35 -21.28
C MET A 47 -33.90 -18.53 -19.78
N ILE A 48 -34.91 -18.29 -18.93
CA ILE A 48 -34.81 -18.53 -17.49
C ILE A 48 -34.56 -20.02 -17.21
N GLY A 49 -35.26 -20.93 -17.89
CA GLY A 49 -35.06 -22.38 -17.76
C GLY A 49 -33.67 -22.83 -18.19
N LEU A 50 -33.11 -22.21 -19.23
CA LEU A 50 -31.73 -22.44 -19.66
C LEU A 50 -30.74 -21.93 -18.60
N MET A 51 -30.92 -20.70 -18.13
CA MET A 51 -30.04 -20.06 -17.14
C MET A 51 -30.05 -20.77 -15.77
N THR A 52 -31.15 -21.42 -15.40
CA THR A 52 -31.26 -22.20 -14.15
C THR A 52 -30.78 -23.65 -14.27
N THR A 53 -30.31 -24.07 -15.45
CA THR A 53 -29.64 -25.37 -15.56
C THR A 53 -28.40 -25.42 -14.66
N PRO A 54 -28.12 -26.57 -14.02
CA PRO A 54 -27.04 -26.67 -13.03
C PRO A 54 -25.68 -26.26 -13.60
N PHE A 55 -25.39 -26.63 -14.84
CA PHE A 55 -24.14 -26.27 -15.50
C PHE A 55 -23.98 -24.76 -15.76
N LEU A 56 -25.00 -24.11 -16.32
CA LEU A 56 -24.93 -22.67 -16.62
C LEU A 56 -24.95 -21.83 -15.36
N LEU A 57 -25.71 -22.25 -14.35
CA LEU A 57 -25.75 -21.60 -13.06
C LEU A 57 -24.39 -21.66 -12.35
N GLU A 58 -23.76 -22.83 -12.31
CA GLU A 58 -22.41 -22.99 -11.75
C GLU A 58 -21.35 -22.19 -12.52
N ALA A 59 -21.38 -22.25 -13.86
CA ALA A 59 -20.47 -21.47 -14.70
C ALA A 59 -20.63 -19.96 -14.48
N SER A 60 -21.87 -19.49 -14.31
CA SER A 60 -22.17 -18.09 -14.03
C SER A 60 -21.59 -17.66 -12.69
N PHE A 61 -21.73 -18.48 -11.63
CA PHE A 61 -21.13 -18.18 -10.33
C PHE A 61 -19.60 -18.19 -10.37
N ALA A 62 -18.99 -19.11 -11.12
CA ALA A 62 -17.54 -19.15 -11.29
C ALA A 62 -17.01 -17.88 -11.99
N VAL A 63 -17.66 -17.47 -13.08
CA VAL A 63 -17.30 -16.24 -13.82
C VAL A 63 -17.52 -15.00 -12.96
N LEU A 64 -18.63 -14.94 -12.22
CA LEU A 64 -18.95 -13.81 -11.34
C LEU A 64 -17.94 -13.72 -10.19
N GLY A 65 -17.57 -14.85 -9.59
CA GLY A 65 -16.53 -14.93 -8.56
C GLY A 65 -15.17 -14.45 -9.08
N LEU A 66 -14.73 -14.93 -10.24
CA LEU A 66 -13.49 -14.48 -10.87
C LEU A 66 -13.52 -12.98 -11.19
N SER A 67 -14.62 -12.51 -11.77
CA SER A 67 -14.81 -11.09 -12.11
C SER A 67 -14.77 -10.21 -10.87
N LEU A 68 -15.37 -10.65 -9.76
CA LEU A 68 -15.36 -9.94 -8.49
C LEU A 68 -13.95 -9.84 -7.91
N VAL A 69 -13.17 -10.93 -7.94
CA VAL A 69 -11.78 -10.92 -7.48
C VAL A 69 -10.93 -9.96 -8.30
N ILE A 70 -11.02 -10.02 -9.63
CA ILE A 70 -10.32 -9.10 -10.53
C ILE A 70 -10.74 -7.66 -10.25
N PHE A 71 -12.05 -7.41 -10.11
CA PHE A 71 -12.57 -6.08 -9.86
C PHE A 71 -12.09 -5.51 -8.52
N ILE A 72 -12.14 -6.29 -7.44
CA ILE A 72 -11.65 -5.87 -6.13
C ILE A 72 -10.15 -5.59 -6.19
N ASN A 73 -9.39 -6.47 -6.85
CA ASN A 73 -7.95 -6.28 -7.00
C ASN A 73 -7.62 -5.00 -7.77
N HIS A 74 -8.30 -4.76 -8.89
CA HIS A 74 -8.15 -3.55 -9.70
C HIS A 74 -8.59 -2.28 -8.96
N TRP A 75 -9.70 -2.36 -8.21
CA TRP A 75 -10.19 -1.24 -7.39
C TRP A 75 -9.22 -0.91 -6.26
N ARG A 76 -8.66 -1.94 -5.60
CA ARG A 76 -7.61 -1.78 -4.59
C ARG A 76 -6.36 -1.14 -5.20
N GLN A 77 -5.88 -1.65 -6.34
CA GLN A 77 -4.73 -1.11 -7.04
C GLN A 77 -4.91 0.38 -7.36
N ARG A 78 -6.08 0.78 -7.87
CA ARG A 78 -6.39 2.20 -8.15
C ARG A 78 -6.48 3.09 -6.91
N ARG A 79 -6.84 2.55 -5.75
CA ARG A 79 -6.97 3.34 -4.52
C ARG A 79 -5.69 3.43 -3.70
N THR A 80 -4.90 2.36 -3.67
CA THR A 80 -3.70 2.28 -2.85
C THR A 80 -2.46 2.78 -3.59
N GLY A 81 -2.49 2.83 -4.92
CA GLY A 81 -1.30 3.10 -5.72
C GLY A 81 -0.40 1.86 -5.71
N ASP A 82 0.22 1.57 -6.85
CA ASP A 82 1.16 0.45 -6.93
C ASP A 82 2.39 0.75 -6.06
N GLU A 83 2.79 -0.20 -5.21
CA GLU A 83 4.12 -0.26 -4.55
C GLU A 83 5.24 -0.52 -5.58
N LEU A 84 5.16 0.12 -6.75
CA LEU A 84 6.22 0.12 -7.74
C LEU A 84 7.14 1.29 -7.40
N MET A 85 8.21 0.98 -6.67
CA MET A 85 9.32 1.88 -6.42
C MET A 85 9.93 2.30 -7.79
N TYR A 86 9.85 3.58 -8.13
CA TYR A 86 10.43 4.11 -9.37
C TYR A 86 11.93 4.42 -9.18
N LEU A 87 12.74 3.98 -10.15
CA LEU A 87 14.20 4.20 -10.20
C LEU A 87 14.63 5.25 -11.23
N GLU A 88 13.72 5.95 -11.91
CA GLU A 88 14.12 6.84 -13.00
C GLU A 88 13.35 8.16 -12.97
N GLN A 89 14.04 9.20 -12.50
CA GLN A 89 13.65 10.59 -12.66
C GLN A 89 13.91 10.99 -14.11
N VAL A 90 12.87 11.48 -14.79
CA VAL A 90 13.01 12.10 -16.12
C VAL A 90 12.77 13.59 -15.96
N ASP A 91 13.75 14.40 -16.38
CA ASP A 91 13.77 15.86 -16.20
C ASP A 91 12.77 16.62 -17.09
N ASP A 92 12.17 15.98 -18.11
CA ASP A 92 11.26 16.62 -19.06
C ASP A 92 9.98 15.79 -19.31
N PRO A 93 8.81 16.20 -18.78
CA PRO A 93 7.56 15.44 -18.87
C PRO A 93 6.89 15.49 -20.26
N ASP A 94 7.25 16.44 -21.13
CA ASP A 94 6.58 16.64 -22.42
C ASP A 94 7.24 15.87 -23.60
N GLY A 95 8.40 15.24 -23.36
CA GLY A 95 9.16 14.48 -24.36
C GLY A 95 8.88 12.97 -24.42
N LEU A 96 7.96 12.46 -23.61
CA LEU A 96 7.74 11.01 -23.45
C LEU A 96 6.81 10.43 -24.54
N PRO A 97 7.11 9.23 -25.09
CA PRO A 97 6.21 8.52 -25.98
C PRO A 97 4.82 8.28 -25.36
N GLU A 98 3.74 8.31 -26.16
CA GLU A 98 2.35 8.19 -25.65
C GLU A 98 2.10 6.98 -24.73
N HIS A 99 2.85 5.89 -24.91
CA HIS A 99 2.75 4.67 -24.10
C HIS A 99 3.43 4.75 -22.72
N ALA A 100 4.15 5.83 -22.41
CA ALA A 100 4.75 6.09 -21.09
C ALA A 100 3.98 7.17 -20.29
N SER A 101 3.04 7.86 -20.93
CA SER A 101 2.27 8.96 -20.34
C SER A 101 1.38 8.55 -19.16
N TRP A 102 1.03 7.26 -19.05
CA TRP A 102 0.25 6.73 -17.94
C TRP A 102 1.04 6.56 -16.63
N ALA A 103 2.37 6.66 -16.69
CA ALA A 103 3.28 6.50 -15.55
C ALA A 103 3.71 7.83 -14.91
N VAL A 104 3.27 8.97 -15.45
CA VAL A 104 3.65 10.30 -14.95
C VAL A 104 2.53 10.85 -14.06
N PHE A 105 2.84 11.03 -12.78
CA PHE A 105 1.92 11.72 -11.86
C PHE A 105 1.88 13.22 -12.17
N ARG A 106 0.68 13.79 -12.19
CA ARG A 106 0.45 15.24 -12.37
C ARG A 106 0.72 16.05 -11.11
N GLU A 107 0.72 15.39 -9.96
CA GLU A 107 0.94 16.01 -8.67
C GLU A 107 2.36 15.69 -8.20
N PRO A 108 3.11 16.69 -7.70
CA PRO A 108 4.43 16.44 -7.15
C PRO A 108 4.33 15.45 -5.98
N PRO A 109 5.31 14.52 -5.83
CA PRO A 109 5.31 13.60 -4.71
C PRO A 109 5.33 14.37 -3.38
N LEU A 110 4.86 13.72 -2.31
CA LEU A 110 4.97 14.25 -0.95
C LEU A 110 6.44 14.65 -0.70
N ASP A 111 6.63 15.81 -0.06
CA ASP A 111 7.97 16.27 0.33
C ASP A 111 8.65 15.15 1.13
N GLY A 112 9.78 14.66 0.62
CA GLY A 112 10.52 13.59 1.26
C GLY A 112 10.90 13.99 2.69
N GLU A 113 10.72 13.07 3.64
CA GLU A 113 11.22 13.29 4.99
C GLU A 113 12.74 13.47 4.92
N THR A 114 13.24 14.63 5.34
CA THR A 114 14.69 14.85 5.42
C THR A 114 15.23 13.89 6.48
N PRO A 115 16.13 12.95 6.13
CA PRO A 115 16.64 11.98 7.08
C PRO A 115 17.30 12.70 8.26
N SER A 116 17.15 12.15 9.47
CA SER A 116 17.78 12.70 10.66
C SER A 116 19.31 12.73 10.52
N LEU A 117 20.00 13.61 11.25
CA LEU A 117 21.47 13.67 11.24
C LEU A 117 22.12 12.32 11.58
N GLN A 118 21.46 11.50 12.41
CA GLN A 118 21.89 10.13 12.72
C GLN A 118 21.81 9.23 11.48
N ALA A 119 20.66 9.22 10.78
CA ALA A 119 20.47 8.43 9.58
C ALA A 119 21.41 8.85 8.46
N GLN A 120 21.69 10.15 8.33
CA GLN A 120 22.68 10.67 7.38
C GLN A 120 24.10 10.21 7.73
N ALA A 121 24.49 10.28 9.01
CA ALA A 121 25.81 9.82 9.46
C ALA A 121 26.01 8.31 9.26
N GLU A 122 24.97 7.51 9.52
CA GLU A 122 24.99 6.06 9.30
C GLU A 122 25.07 5.72 7.81
N GLY A 123 24.26 6.38 6.98
CA GLY A 123 24.32 6.23 5.53
C GLY A 123 25.69 6.57 4.97
N ALA A 124 26.25 7.72 5.38
CA ALA A 124 27.58 8.17 4.96
C ALA A 124 28.68 7.17 5.38
N LEU A 125 28.62 6.65 6.61
CA LEU A 125 29.56 5.63 7.08
C LEU A 125 29.43 4.32 6.28
N ALA A 126 28.20 3.89 5.96
CA ALA A 126 27.93 2.65 5.22
C ALA A 126 28.44 2.71 3.77
N ILE A 127 28.39 3.87 3.13
CA ILE A 127 28.94 4.08 1.77
C ILE A 127 30.44 4.41 1.76
N GLY A 128 31.07 4.51 2.94
CA GLY A 128 32.50 4.82 3.08
C GLY A 128 32.87 6.30 2.97
N ASP A 129 31.89 7.21 2.99
CA ASP A 129 32.14 8.65 3.04
C ASP A 129 32.37 9.11 4.48
N PHE A 130 33.62 8.97 4.93
CA PHE A 130 34.01 9.31 6.29
C PHE A 130 34.02 10.82 6.57
N ALA A 131 34.15 11.65 5.53
CA ALA A 131 34.13 13.10 5.68
C ALA A 131 32.69 13.58 5.97
N ALA A 132 31.72 13.14 5.16
CA ALA A 132 30.32 13.44 5.37
C ALA A 132 29.81 12.90 6.72
N ALA A 133 30.22 11.68 7.11
CA ALA A 133 29.88 11.11 8.41
C ALA A 133 30.42 11.97 9.58
N ALA A 134 31.64 12.49 9.47
CA ALA A 134 32.24 13.35 10.49
C ALA A 134 31.52 14.71 10.58
N GLU A 135 31.10 15.28 9.46
CA GLU A 135 30.33 16.53 9.41
C GLU A 135 28.95 16.38 10.05
N CYS A 136 28.22 15.31 9.72
CA CYS A 136 26.92 15.02 10.35
C CYS A 136 27.05 14.83 11.86
N LEU A 137 28.10 14.15 12.34
CA LEU A 137 28.37 13.99 13.77
C LEU A 137 28.78 15.31 14.44
N ALA A 138 29.55 16.16 13.77
CA ALA A 138 29.94 17.47 14.30
C ALA A 138 28.76 18.45 14.42
N ALA A 139 27.73 18.28 13.58
CA ALA A 139 26.51 19.05 13.63
C ALA A 139 25.55 18.63 14.77
N MET A 140 25.79 17.50 15.43
CA MET A 140 24.96 17.03 16.56
C MET A 140 25.30 17.76 17.86
N SER A 141 24.30 17.88 18.75
CA SER A 141 24.51 18.43 20.08
C SER A 141 25.27 17.48 21.02
N GLU A 142 25.93 18.02 22.06
CA GLU A 142 26.66 17.20 23.04
C GLU A 142 25.79 16.16 23.76
N GLN A 143 24.48 16.41 23.86
CA GLN A 143 23.53 15.47 24.47
C GLN A 143 23.21 14.31 23.53
N GLU A 144 23.14 14.56 22.21
CA GLU A 144 22.91 13.52 21.20
C GLU A 144 24.16 12.66 21.00
N LEU A 145 25.35 13.26 21.07
CA LEU A 145 26.64 12.55 20.97
C LEU A 145 26.89 11.54 22.09
N LYS A 146 26.16 11.66 23.21
CA LYS A 146 26.23 10.73 24.36
C LYS A 146 25.25 9.57 24.24
N ARG A 147 24.36 9.55 23.24
CA ARG A 147 23.46 8.42 23.02
C ARG A 147 24.28 7.18 22.65
N PRO A 148 23.90 5.99 23.15
CA PRO A 148 24.67 4.76 22.94
C PRO A 148 24.84 4.42 21.46
N GLU A 149 23.80 4.65 20.66
CA GLU A 149 23.80 4.43 19.21
C GLU A 149 24.82 5.32 18.48
N ILE A 150 24.93 6.59 18.87
CA ILE A 150 25.87 7.55 18.27
C ILE A 150 27.31 7.27 18.71
N LEU A 151 27.52 6.77 19.94
CA LEU A 151 28.84 6.33 20.39
C LEU A 151 29.37 5.16 19.56
N VAL A 152 28.49 4.22 19.17
CA VAL A 152 28.83 3.13 18.26
C VAL A 152 29.25 3.67 16.89
N LEU A 153 28.45 4.57 16.31
CA LEU A 153 28.77 5.25 15.03
C LEU A 153 30.12 5.98 15.08
N ARG A 154 30.41 6.71 16.17
CA ARG A 154 31.68 7.42 16.37
C ARG A 154 32.86 6.46 16.51
N ARG A 155 32.68 5.33 17.20
CA ARG A 155 33.71 4.29 17.31
C ARG A 155 34.01 3.70 15.93
N ASP A 156 32.98 3.41 15.15
CA ASP A 156 33.12 2.79 13.83
C ASP A 156 33.76 3.76 12.84
N LEU A 157 33.42 5.05 12.89
CA LEU A 157 34.13 6.09 12.17
C LEU A 157 35.61 6.22 12.61
N ALA A 158 35.89 6.17 13.92
CA ALA A 158 37.25 6.24 14.45
C ALA A 158 38.09 5.04 14.00
N ARG A 159 37.51 3.84 13.94
CA ARG A 159 38.17 2.64 13.40
C ARG A 159 38.44 2.77 11.91
N ALA A 160 37.45 3.20 11.14
CA ALA A 160 37.58 3.36 9.70
C ALA A 160 38.61 4.42 9.29
N THR A 161 38.78 5.46 10.12
CA THR A 161 39.77 6.54 9.91
C THR A 161 41.13 6.26 10.57
N GLY A 162 41.33 5.08 11.17
CA GLY A 162 42.60 4.69 11.77
C GLY A 162 42.92 5.32 13.14
N ARG A 163 41.95 5.98 13.79
CA ARG A 163 42.09 6.58 15.13
C ARG A 163 41.80 5.54 16.22
N THR A 164 42.72 4.59 16.38
CA THR A 164 42.56 3.43 17.27
C THR A 164 42.45 3.79 18.75
N GLU A 165 43.13 4.84 19.20
CA GLU A 165 43.07 5.31 20.60
C GLU A 165 41.68 5.87 20.95
N LEU A 166 41.11 6.68 20.05
CA LEU A 166 39.76 7.23 20.21
C LEU A 166 38.69 6.13 20.18
N ALA A 167 38.88 5.11 19.32
CA ALA A 167 37.97 3.97 19.27
C ALA A 167 37.97 3.19 20.59
N ALA A 168 39.13 2.97 21.21
CA ALA A 168 39.23 2.28 22.49
C ALA A 168 38.57 3.06 23.65
N GLU A 169 38.71 4.38 23.66
CA GLU A 169 38.04 5.24 24.64
C GLU A 169 36.50 5.18 24.51
N LEU A 170 36.00 5.21 23.27
CA LEU A 170 34.57 5.11 22.99
C LEU A 170 34.00 3.74 23.36
N GLU A 171 34.76 2.65 23.20
CA GLU A 171 34.34 1.32 23.66
C GLU A 171 34.16 1.24 25.18
N CYS A 172 35.08 1.83 25.94
CA CYS A 172 34.93 1.94 27.39
C CYS A 172 33.67 2.73 27.78
N GLN A 173 33.36 3.81 27.06
CA GLN A 173 32.15 4.61 27.31
C GLN A 173 30.86 3.85 26.97
N ILE A 174 30.85 3.08 25.87
CA ILE A 174 29.71 2.22 25.50
C ILE A 174 29.46 1.16 26.59
N HIS A 175 30.50 0.48 27.04
CA HIS A 175 30.38 -0.54 28.10
C HIS A 175 29.85 0.06 29.41
N ALA A 176 30.30 1.26 29.79
CA ALA A 176 29.80 1.96 30.97
C ALA A 176 28.34 2.43 30.82
N ALA A 177 27.90 2.76 29.61
CA ALA A 177 26.52 3.17 29.32
C ALA A 177 25.52 1.99 29.32
N VAL A 178 25.96 0.77 28.99
CA VAL A 178 25.13 -0.44 28.96
C VAL A 178 24.93 -1.07 30.34
N GLN A 179 25.82 -0.80 31.31
CA GLN A 179 25.72 -1.32 32.68
C GLN A 179 24.86 -0.47 33.63
N LYS A 180 24.38 0.69 33.18
CA LYS A 180 23.46 1.57 33.92
C LYS A 180 22.01 1.31 33.53
#